data_AF-A0A2N2SD77-F1
#
_entry.id   AF-A0A2N2SD77-F1
#
_cell.length_a   1.000
_cell.length_b   1.000
_cell.length_c   1.000
_cell.angle_alpha   90.00
_cell.angle_beta   90.00
_cell.angle_gamma   90.00
#
_symmetry.space_group_name_H-M   'P 1'
#
loop_
_entity.id
_entity.type
_entity.pdbx_description
1 polymer ?
#
loop_
_entity_poly.entity_id
_entity_poly.type
_entity_poly.pdbx_seq_one_letter_code
_entity_poly.pdbx_strand_id
1 'polypeptide(L)'
;MSAIDTWVRDFHARAGQLPGAQLPWLAGLRQRAIERFADEGWPTRRRENWAHTSLAFMEGQTFDAPDTSADAASEVATEHPATTLARLRADNAEPGHWLVFVGGRHAPTLSAIGTLPAGATLSSLAD
;
A
#
# COMPACT_ATOMS: atom_id res chain seq x y z
N MET A 1 -17.57 -18.60 -5.12
CA MET A 1 -16.14 -18.27 -5.09
C MET A 1 -15.92 -17.43 -3.85
N SER A 2 -15.08 -17.86 -2.93
CA SER A 2 -14.85 -17.13 -1.68
C SER A 2 -14.17 -15.79 -1.99
N ALA A 3 -14.37 -14.78 -1.15
CA ALA A 3 -13.61 -13.53 -1.24
C ALA A 3 -12.09 -13.82 -1.25
N ILE A 4 -11.65 -14.78 -0.43
CA ILE A 4 -10.24 -15.22 -0.36
C ILE A 4 -9.74 -15.73 -1.72
N ASP A 5 -10.53 -16.52 -2.45
CA ASP A 5 -10.14 -17.04 -3.77
C ASP A 5 -9.90 -15.90 -4.77
N THR A 6 -10.70 -14.83 -4.68
CA THR A 6 -10.53 -13.61 -5.48
C THR A 6 -9.20 -12.93 -5.15
N TRP A 7 -8.90 -12.73 -3.86
CA TRP A 7 -7.64 -12.11 -3.43
C TRP A 7 -6.40 -12.88 -3.88
N VAL A 8 -6.43 -14.21 -3.75
CA VAL A 8 -5.33 -15.08 -4.19
C VAL A 8 -5.15 -15.00 -5.72
N ARG A 9 -6.25 -15.07 -6.48
CA ARG A 9 -6.20 -14.94 -7.94
C ARG A 9 -5.64 -13.58 -8.37
N ASP A 10 -6.15 -12.50 -7.80
CA ASP A 10 -5.76 -11.14 -8.16
C ASP A 10 -4.28 -10.87 -7.82
N PHE A 11 -3.81 -11.41 -6.69
CA PHE A 11 -2.39 -11.38 -6.36
C PHE A 11 -1.57 -12.09 -7.44
N HIS A 12 -1.91 -13.33 -7.81
CA HIS A 12 -1.16 -14.07 -8.82
C HIS A 12 -1.17 -13.38 -10.19
N ALA A 13 -2.30 -12.78 -10.58
CA ALA A 13 -2.41 -12.03 -11.83
C ALA A 13 -1.48 -10.81 -11.88
N ARG A 14 -1.13 -10.22 -10.72
CA ARG A 14 -0.34 -8.98 -10.63
C ARG A 14 1.05 -9.17 -10.07
N ALA A 15 1.38 -10.32 -9.48
CA ALA A 15 2.60 -10.53 -8.71
C ALA A 15 3.88 -10.11 -9.47
N GLY A 16 3.95 -10.41 -10.76
CA GLY A 16 5.08 -10.04 -11.63
C GLY A 16 5.19 -8.55 -11.96
N GLN A 17 4.12 -7.78 -11.76
CA GLN A 17 4.05 -6.34 -12.03
C GLN A 17 4.17 -5.49 -10.75
N LEU A 18 4.15 -6.11 -9.57
CA LEU A 18 4.30 -5.40 -8.30
C LEU A 18 5.72 -4.82 -8.18
N PRO A 19 5.89 -3.61 -7.61
CA PRO A 19 7.21 -3.04 -7.32
C PRO A 19 8.05 -4.03 -6.51
N GLY A 20 9.21 -4.43 -7.03
CA GLY A 20 10.12 -5.38 -6.39
C GLY A 20 9.80 -6.84 -6.67
N ALA A 21 9.01 -7.13 -7.72
CA ALA A 21 8.85 -8.48 -8.26
C ALA A 21 10.20 -9.10 -8.70
N GLN A 22 11.16 -8.26 -9.10
CA GLN A 22 12.52 -8.70 -9.48
C GLN A 22 13.42 -8.95 -8.27
N LEU A 23 13.00 -8.62 -7.05
CA LEU A 23 13.73 -8.86 -5.82
C LEU A 23 13.26 -10.19 -5.20
N PRO A 24 14.03 -11.30 -5.28
CA PRO A 24 13.53 -12.63 -4.90
C PRO A 24 13.07 -12.71 -3.44
N TRP A 25 13.75 -11.99 -2.54
CA TRP A 25 13.40 -11.96 -1.13
C TRP A 25 12.02 -11.32 -0.89
N LEU A 26 11.66 -10.28 -1.64
CA LEU A 26 10.41 -9.54 -1.48
C LEU A 26 9.26 -10.24 -2.19
N ALA A 27 9.50 -10.76 -3.41
CA ALA A 27 8.55 -11.60 -4.11
C ALA A 27 8.17 -12.83 -3.27
N GLY A 28 9.16 -13.52 -2.69
CA GLY A 28 8.94 -14.64 -1.80
C GLY A 28 8.22 -14.28 -0.49
N LEU A 29 8.48 -13.09 0.08
CA LEU A 29 7.76 -12.62 1.25
C LEU A 29 6.26 -12.41 0.96
N ARG A 30 5.94 -11.80 -0.19
CA ARG A 30 4.55 -11.58 -0.61
C ARG A 30 3.81 -12.88 -0.89
N GLN A 31 4.48 -13.83 -1.56
CA GLN A 31 3.92 -15.16 -1.83
C GLN A 31 3.54 -15.87 -0.52
N ARG A 32 4.47 -15.93 0.45
CA ARG A 32 4.17 -16.53 1.76
C ARG A 32 3.04 -15.83 2.50
N ALA A 33 2.94 -14.51 2.38
CA ALA A 33 1.90 -13.73 3.03
C ALA A 33 0.51 -14.04 2.44
N ILE A 34 0.37 -14.13 1.11
CA ILE A 34 -0.92 -14.45 0.49
C ILE A 34 -1.34 -15.90 0.74
N GLU A 35 -0.40 -16.85 0.73
CA GLU A 35 -0.66 -18.26 1.06
C GLU A 35 -1.15 -18.39 2.50
N ARG A 36 -0.43 -17.75 3.44
CA ARG A 36 -0.85 -17.72 4.84
C ARG A 36 -2.23 -17.10 4.99
N PHE A 37 -2.53 -16.00 4.31
CA PHE A 37 -3.87 -15.40 4.34
C PHE A 37 -4.95 -16.34 3.79
N ALA A 38 -4.64 -17.12 2.74
CA ALA A 38 -5.56 -18.11 2.20
C ALA A 38 -5.88 -19.23 3.20
N ASP A 39 -4.87 -19.71 3.93
CA ASP A 39 -5.02 -20.75 4.95
C ASP A 39 -5.77 -20.23 6.19
N GLU A 40 -5.46 -18.99 6.59
CA GLU A 40 -5.91 -18.41 7.85
C GLU A 40 -7.26 -17.70 7.76
N GLY A 41 -7.60 -17.19 6.58
CA GLY A 41 -8.74 -16.32 6.31
C GLY A 41 -8.70 -14.98 7.05
N TRP A 42 -9.82 -14.27 7.04
CA TRP A 42 -9.97 -13.03 7.78
C TRP A 42 -9.88 -13.29 9.29
N PRO A 43 -9.17 -12.44 10.05
CA PRO A 43 -9.12 -12.59 11.48
C PRO A 43 -10.49 -12.34 12.11
N THR A 44 -10.89 -13.26 12.98
CA THR A 44 -12.15 -13.22 13.71
C THR A 44 -11.91 -13.11 15.22
N ARG A 45 -12.97 -12.88 16.00
CA ARG A 45 -12.90 -12.85 17.47
C ARG A 45 -12.39 -14.14 18.11
N ARG A 46 -12.26 -15.24 17.36
CA ARG A 46 -11.68 -16.50 17.83
C ARG A 46 -10.17 -16.40 18.06
N ARG A 47 -9.51 -15.42 17.47
CA ARG A 47 -8.08 -15.13 17.70
C ARG A 47 -7.97 -14.09 18.80
N GLU A 48 -7.14 -14.37 19.81
CA GLU A 48 -6.97 -13.49 20.98
C GLU A 48 -6.64 -12.05 20.58
N ASN A 49 -5.67 -11.85 19.69
CA ASN A 49 -5.28 -10.53 19.16
C ASN A 49 -6.39 -9.78 18.41
N TRP A 50 -7.50 -10.45 18.10
CA TRP A 50 -8.63 -9.92 17.33
C TRP A 50 -9.97 -10.04 18.09
N ALA A 51 -9.94 -10.36 19.39
CA ALA A 51 -11.13 -10.55 20.21
C ALA A 51 -12.11 -9.36 20.15
N HIS A 52 -11.56 -8.14 20.05
CA HIS A 52 -12.32 -6.89 20.06
C HIS A 52 -12.46 -6.21 18.68
N THR A 53 -11.79 -6.72 17.63
CA THR A 53 -11.72 -6.04 16.31
C THR A 53 -11.90 -7.02 15.14
N SER A 54 -12.95 -7.83 15.16
CA SER A 54 -13.21 -8.81 14.08
C SER A 54 -13.22 -8.19 12.68
N LEU A 55 -12.52 -8.80 11.72
CA LEU A 55 -12.56 -8.42 10.30
C LEU A 55 -13.44 -9.34 9.45
N ALA A 56 -14.25 -10.21 10.07
CA ALA A 56 -15.15 -11.11 9.34
C ALA A 56 -16.07 -10.39 8.33
N PHE A 57 -16.40 -9.11 8.57
CA PHE A 57 -17.23 -8.31 7.66
C PHE A 57 -16.59 -8.08 6.28
N MET A 58 -15.26 -8.22 6.17
CA MET A 58 -14.52 -8.06 4.93
C MET A 58 -14.85 -9.12 3.88
N GLU A 59 -15.42 -10.26 4.28
CA GLU A 59 -15.89 -11.31 3.35
C GLU A 59 -16.98 -10.81 2.39
N GLY A 60 -17.79 -9.84 2.83
CA GLY A 60 -18.86 -9.26 2.02
C GLY A 60 -18.45 -8.00 1.25
N GLN A 61 -17.19 -7.58 1.34
CA GLN A 61 -16.70 -6.37 0.67
C GLN A 61 -16.01 -6.72 -0.66
N THR A 62 -16.26 -5.91 -1.68
CA THR A 62 -15.55 -5.98 -2.95
C THR A 62 -14.49 -4.88 -2.98
N PHE A 63 -13.27 -5.24 -3.38
CA PHE A 63 -12.18 -4.29 -3.56
C PHE A 63 -11.79 -4.29 -5.02
N ASP A 64 -11.86 -3.12 -5.64
CA ASP A 64 -11.31 -2.92 -6.97
C ASP A 64 -9.82 -2.63 -6.88
N ALA A 65 -9.10 -3.13 -7.88
CA ALA A 65 -7.72 -2.74 -8.06
C ALA A 65 -7.66 -1.28 -8.49
N PRO A 66 -6.72 -0.48 -7.94
CA PRO A 66 -6.50 0.85 -8.48
C PRO A 66 -6.14 0.74 -9.96
N ASP A 67 -6.91 1.43 -10.80
CA ASP A 67 -6.60 1.54 -12.23
C ASP A 67 -5.23 2.22 -12.36
N THR A 68 -4.31 1.54 -13.04
CA THR A 68 -2.92 2.00 -13.19
C THR A 68 -2.79 3.09 -14.24
N SER A 69 -3.87 3.38 -14.98
CA SER A 69 -3.93 4.35 -16.08
C SER A 69 -4.48 5.72 -15.66
N ALA A 70 -5.21 5.78 -14.55
CA ALA A 70 -5.68 7.04 -14.01
C ALA A 70 -4.56 7.67 -13.16
N ASP A 71 -4.10 8.85 -13.56
CA ASP A 71 -3.58 9.81 -12.58
C ASP A 71 -4.50 9.73 -11.35
N ALA A 72 -3.91 9.54 -10.16
CA ALA A 72 -4.60 9.21 -8.90
C ALA A 72 -5.47 10.37 -8.36
N ALA A 73 -6.15 11.07 -9.25
CA ALA A 73 -7.02 12.20 -9.07
C ALA A 73 -8.50 11.91 -9.44
N SER A 74 -8.87 10.68 -9.83
CA SER A 74 -10.28 10.39 -10.17
C SER A 74 -11.08 9.77 -9.01
N GLU A 75 -12.15 10.48 -8.66
CA GLU A 75 -13.51 9.99 -8.31
C GLU A 75 -13.97 9.82 -6.86
N VAL A 76 -13.23 10.35 -5.89
CA VAL A 76 -13.88 10.82 -4.67
C VAL A 76 -13.57 12.30 -4.56
N ALA A 77 -14.55 13.13 -4.15
CA ALA A 77 -14.40 14.57 -3.91
C ALA A 77 -13.46 14.80 -2.71
N THR A 78 -12.23 14.33 -2.83
CA THR A 78 -11.15 14.43 -1.86
C THR A 78 -10.24 15.53 -2.37
N GLU A 79 -9.95 16.45 -1.46
CA GLU A 79 -9.03 17.54 -1.69
C GLU A 79 -7.74 17.05 -2.38
N HIS A 80 -7.29 17.79 -3.40
CA HIS A 80 -6.13 17.42 -4.19
C HIS A 80 -4.92 17.13 -3.28
N PRO A 81 -4.17 16.02 -3.48
CA PRO A 81 -3.09 15.61 -2.57
C PRO A 81 -2.08 16.72 -2.25
N ALA A 82 -1.78 17.58 -3.22
CA ALA A 82 -0.90 18.73 -3.04
C ALA A 82 -1.40 19.73 -1.97
N THR A 83 -2.71 19.97 -1.88
CA THR A 83 -3.29 20.93 -0.92
C THR A 83 -3.22 20.38 0.50
N THR A 84 -3.56 19.09 0.69
CA THR A 84 -3.38 18.39 1.96
C THR A 84 -1.92 18.39 2.40
N LEU A 85 -1.00 18.12 1.47
CA LEU A 85 0.43 18.15 1.75
C LEU A 85 0.96 19.55 2.11
N ALA A 86 0.47 20.60 1.46
CA ALA A 86 0.84 21.97 1.76
C ALA A 86 0.45 22.36 3.20
N ARG A 87 -0.75 21.98 3.64
CA ARG A 87 -1.19 22.20 5.04
C ARG A 87 -0.35 21.42 6.03
N LEU A 88 -0.13 20.12 5.78
CA LEU A 88 0.74 19.31 6.63
C LEU A 88 2.13 19.92 6.77
N ARG A 89 2.73 20.43 5.69
CA ARG A 89 4.03 21.12 5.74
C ARG A 89 3.97 22.45 6.49
N ALA A 90 2.89 23.21 6.36
CA ALA A 90 2.74 24.47 7.09
C ALA A 90 2.59 24.23 8.61
N ASP A 91 1.88 23.17 9.00
CA ASP A 91 1.70 22.80 10.41
C ASP A 91 2.98 22.19 11.01
N ASN A 92 3.86 21.62 10.18
CA ASN A 92 5.15 21.09 10.58
C ASN A 92 6.26 22.13 10.34
N ALA A 93 6.55 22.93 11.37
CA ALA A 93 7.53 24.01 11.30
C ALA A 93 9.00 23.54 11.12
N GLU A 94 9.29 22.25 11.28
CA GLU A 94 10.64 21.72 11.15
C GLU A 94 10.98 21.31 9.70
N PRO A 95 12.17 21.67 9.18
CA PRO A 95 12.64 21.18 7.90
C PRO A 95 12.85 19.67 7.96
N GLY A 96 12.35 18.94 6.96
CA GLY A 96 12.45 17.48 6.90
C GLY A 96 12.42 16.94 5.48
N HIS A 97 12.72 15.65 5.34
CA HIS A 97 12.70 14.93 4.07
C HIS A 97 11.33 14.28 3.86
N TRP A 98 10.64 14.64 2.77
CA TRP A 98 9.30 14.14 2.48
C TRP A 98 9.31 13.16 1.32
N LEU A 99 8.90 11.92 1.58
CA LEU A 99 8.62 10.91 0.56
C LEU A 99 7.11 10.69 0.49
N VAL A 100 6.51 11.05 -0.64
CA VAL A 100 5.05 11.05 -0.80
C VAL A 100 4.62 9.86 -1.65
N PHE A 101 3.61 9.13 -1.17
CA PHE A 101 2.96 8.06 -1.91
C PHE A 101 1.48 8.38 -2.06
N VAL A 102 0.96 8.30 -3.28
CA VAL A 102 -0.47 8.50 -3.60
C VAL A 102 -0.99 7.19 -4.21
N GLY A 103 -2.06 6.64 -3.64
CA GLY A 103 -2.61 5.36 -4.11
C GLY A 103 -1.61 4.19 -4.08
N GLY A 104 -0.64 4.22 -3.15
CA GLY A 104 0.42 3.21 -3.04
C GLY A 104 1.60 3.38 -4.00
N ARG A 105 1.66 4.45 -4.80
CA ARG A 105 2.77 4.76 -5.72
C ARG A 105 3.54 5.98 -5.28
N HIS A 106 4.87 5.95 -5.41
CA HIS A 106 5.72 7.12 -5.15
C HIS A 106 5.36 8.26 -6.11
N ALA A 107 5.17 9.46 -5.56
CA ALA A 107 4.85 10.69 -6.29
C ALA A 107 6.04 11.66 -6.20
N PRO A 108 6.99 11.61 -7.17
CA PRO A 108 8.22 12.39 -7.10
C PRO A 108 7.98 13.90 -7.06
N THR A 109 6.99 14.40 -7.81
CA THR A 109 6.65 15.82 -7.91
C THR A 109 6.06 16.40 -6.62
N LEU A 110 5.48 15.56 -5.77
CA LEU A 110 4.98 15.95 -4.45
C LEU A 110 6.03 15.74 -3.36
N SER A 111 7.03 14.91 -3.61
CA SER A 111 8.10 14.61 -2.65
C SER A 111 9.11 15.76 -2.54
N ALA A 112 9.72 15.89 -1.37
CA ALA A 112 10.76 16.88 -1.09
C ALA A 112 11.87 16.19 -0.27
N ILE A 113 12.63 15.33 -0.94
CA ILE A 113 13.64 14.49 -0.28
C ILE A 113 14.88 15.31 0.10
N GLY A 114 15.27 16.34 -0.66
CA GLY A 114 16.45 17.16 -0.34
C GLY A 114 17.75 16.33 -0.23
N THR A 115 18.73 16.85 0.52
CA THR A 115 20.00 16.17 0.75
C THR A 115 19.90 15.26 1.96
N LEU A 116 20.05 13.95 1.76
CA LEU A 116 20.02 12.99 2.85
C LEU A 116 21.23 13.16 3.80
N PRO A 117 21.04 12.97 5.12
CA PRO A 117 22.13 13.02 6.08
C PRO A 117 23.12 11.87 5.86
N ALA A 118 24.34 12.03 6.38
CA ALA A 118 25.36 10.99 6.29
C ALA A 118 24.86 9.66 6.88
N GLY A 119 25.04 8.57 6.13
CA GLY A 119 24.60 7.22 6.51
C GLY A 119 23.16 6.86 6.10
N ALA A 120 22.36 7.81 5.63
CA ALA A 120 21.02 7.53 5.10
C ALA A 120 21.07 7.16 3.62
N THR A 121 20.38 6.07 3.25
CA THR A 121 20.23 5.64 1.85
C THR A 121 18.76 5.50 1.52
N LEU A 122 18.36 6.02 0.36
CA LEU A 122 17.02 5.84 -0.20
C LEU A 122 17.15 5.18 -1.56
N SER A 123 16.49 4.04 -1.72
CA SER A 123 16.49 3.28 -2.97
C SER A 123 15.07 2.81 -3.29
N SER A 124 14.76 2.79 -4.58
CA SER A 124 13.52 2.21 -5.08
C SER A 124 13.51 0.70 -4.81
N LEU A 125 12.35 0.17 -4.45
CA LEU A 125 12.11 -1.28 -4.51
C LEU A 125 11.60 -1.70 -5.90
N ALA A 126 11.27 -0.76 -6.78
CA ALA A 126 10.76 -1.04 -8.12
C ALA A 126 11.86 -1.25 -9.17
N ASP A 127 13.10 -0.88 -8.83
CA ASP A 127 14.27 -0.88 -9.73
C ASP A 127 15.05 -2.20 -9.65
#